data_AF-T1DGG1-F1
#
_entry.id   AF-T1DGG1-F1
#
_cell.length_a   1.000
_cell.length_b   1.000
_cell.length_c   1.000
_cell.angle_alpha   90.00
_cell.angle_beta   90.00
_cell.angle_gamma   90.00
#
_symmetry.space_group_name_H-M   'P 1'
#
loop_
_entity.id
_entity.type
_entity.pdbx_description
1 polymer ?
#
loop_
_entity_poly.entity_id
_entity_poly.type
_entity_poly.pdbx_seq_one_letter_code
_entity_poly.pdbx_strand_id
1 'polypeptide(L)'
;KGRLQPGKMFLIDTTLGRIVSDDEIKAQLASQHPYAFWINENLISLDDLPPRHMLVPQHSSVVVAQREFGYTSEELRLILAPMARTAIEPIGSMGSDTPIAVLSKRPRLLFDYFTQLFAQVTNPPLDAIREELVTSMGATIGPEGNLLSPTSKSVRQIHPTPPHYSTT
;
A
#
# COMPACT_ATOMS: atom_id res chain seq x y z
N LYS A 1 -24.64 -5.05 28.91
CA LYS A 1 -23.94 -6.15 28.19
C LYS A 1 -23.13 -5.52 27.05
N GLY A 2 -21.80 -5.57 27.13
CA GLY A 2 -20.92 -5.04 26.07
C GLY A 2 -20.47 -6.14 25.10
N ARG A 3 -20.13 -5.75 23.86
CA ARG A 3 -19.48 -6.61 22.87
C ARG A 3 -18.06 -6.13 22.63
N LEU A 4 -17.14 -7.02 22.27
CA LEU A 4 -15.82 -6.61 21.82
C LEU A 4 -15.95 -5.82 20.51
N GLN A 5 -15.23 -4.71 20.41
CA GLN A 5 -15.20 -3.85 19.23
C GLN A 5 -13.87 -4.05 18.49
N PRO A 6 -13.81 -3.73 17.18
CA PRO A 6 -12.56 -3.80 16.42
C PRO A 6 -11.41 -3.10 17.16
N GLY A 7 -10.27 -3.80 17.28
CA GLY A 7 -9.06 -3.28 17.93
C GLY A 7 -9.11 -3.17 19.46
N LYS A 8 -10.21 -3.55 20.14
CA LYS A 8 -10.28 -3.60 21.60
C LYS A 8 -9.83 -4.97 22.14
N MET A 9 -9.12 -4.96 23.26
CA MET A 9 -8.64 -6.14 23.99
C MET A 9 -9.50 -6.43 25.23
N PHE A 10 -9.56 -7.71 25.61
CA PHE A 10 -10.18 -8.16 26.85
C PHE A 10 -9.21 -9.10 27.57
N LEU A 11 -8.77 -8.71 28.77
CA LEU A 11 -7.79 -9.45 29.56
C LEU A 11 -8.28 -9.64 30.99
N ILE A 12 -8.12 -10.85 31.51
CA ILE A 12 -8.34 -11.17 32.92
C ILE A 12 -6.97 -11.56 33.50
N ASP A 13 -6.50 -10.79 34.48
CA ASP A 13 -5.33 -11.15 35.26
C ASP A 13 -5.77 -12.06 36.41
N THR A 14 -5.42 -13.34 36.31
CA THR A 14 -5.78 -14.36 37.30
C THR A 14 -4.91 -14.32 38.55
N THR A 15 -3.74 -13.68 38.49
CA THR A 15 -2.86 -13.52 39.65
C THR A 15 -3.32 -12.36 40.54
N LEU A 16 -3.74 -11.25 39.92
CA LEU A 16 -4.31 -10.09 40.61
C LEU A 16 -5.83 -10.21 40.82
N GLY A 17 -6.47 -11.21 40.19
CA GLY A 17 -7.91 -11.46 40.33
C GLY A 17 -8.80 -10.37 39.74
N ARG A 18 -8.37 -9.66 38.68
CA ARG A 18 -9.11 -8.53 38.10
C ARG A 18 -9.15 -8.52 36.58
N ILE A 19 -10.12 -7.80 36.04
CA ILE A 19 -10.18 -7.47 34.61
C ILE A 19 -9.26 -6.27 34.36
N VAL A 20 -8.44 -6.36 33.31
CA VAL A 20 -7.56 -5.27 32.86
C VAL A 20 -8.21 -4.62 31.64
N SER A 21 -8.32 -3.29 31.64
CA SER A 21 -8.96 -2.55 30.54
C SER A 21 -8.07 -2.48 29.30
N ASP A 22 -8.65 -2.31 28.12
CA ASP A 22 -7.91 -2.14 26.85
C ASP A 22 -6.89 -0.99 26.91
N ASP A 23 -7.29 0.14 27.49
CA ASP A 23 -6.45 1.34 27.55
C ASP A 23 -5.27 1.13 28.51
N GLU A 24 -5.48 0.41 29.61
CA GLU A 24 -4.42 0.05 30.55
C GLU A 24 -3.38 -0.89 29.91
N ILE A 25 -3.84 -1.92 29.19
CA ILE A 25 -2.95 -2.86 28.46
C ILE A 25 -2.10 -2.10 27.45
N LYS A 26 -2.73 -1.27 26.62
CA LYS A 26 -2.04 -0.51 25.58
C LYS A 26 -1.11 0.54 26.17
N ALA A 27 -1.49 1.23 27.24
CA ALA A 27 -0.63 2.20 27.91
C ALA A 27 0.62 1.54 28.49
N GLN A 28 0.47 0.39 29.15
CA GLN A 28 1.61 -0.37 29.66
C GLN A 28 2.56 -0.77 28.52
N LEU A 29 2.05 -1.33 27.43
CA LEU A 29 2.84 -1.72 26.26
C LEU A 29 3.54 -0.53 25.59
N ALA A 30 2.81 0.57 25.38
CA ALA A 30 3.33 1.79 24.78
C ALA A 30 4.43 2.46 25.62
N SER A 31 4.40 2.27 26.95
CA SER A 31 5.41 2.80 27.87
C SER A 31 6.69 1.96 27.99
N GLN A 32 6.77 0.77 27.39
CA GLN A 32 7.93 -0.12 27.54
C GLN A 32 9.23 0.50 26.97
N HIS A 33 9.10 1.28 25.91
CA HIS A 33 10.21 1.96 25.24
C HIS A 33 9.78 3.35 24.78
N PRO A 34 10.72 4.29 24.57
CA PRO A 34 10.40 5.65 24.12
C PRO A 34 10.12 5.67 22.60
N TYR A 35 9.09 4.95 22.15
CA TYR A 35 8.77 4.75 20.73
C TYR A 35 8.60 6.07 19.97
N ALA A 36 7.93 7.06 20.57
CA ALA A 36 7.75 8.37 19.95
C ALA A 36 9.08 9.06 19.65
N PHE A 37 10.04 8.99 20.59
CA PHE A 37 11.38 9.53 20.38
C PHE A 37 12.12 8.75 19.28
N TRP A 38 12.04 7.42 19.27
CA TRP A 38 12.66 6.62 18.22
C TRP A 38 12.14 6.96 16.83
N ILE A 39 10.82 7.10 16.68
CA ILE A 39 10.18 7.47 15.41
C ILE A 39 10.65 8.85 14.96
N ASN A 40 10.55 9.87 15.83
CA ASN A 40 10.91 11.25 15.48
C ASN A 40 12.37 11.40 15.04
N GLU A 41 13.29 10.64 15.65
CA GLU A 41 14.72 10.75 15.37
C GLU A 41 15.19 9.90 14.19
N ASN A 42 14.46 8.85 13.81
CA ASN A 42 14.97 7.83 12.87
C ASN A 42 14.08 7.56 11.65
N LEU A 43 12.78 7.87 11.72
CA LEU A 43 11.86 7.70 10.59
C LEU A 43 11.88 8.98 9.74
N ILE A 44 12.36 8.87 8.51
CA ILE A 44 12.47 10.01 7.59
C ILE A 44 11.30 9.98 6.61
N SER A 45 10.53 11.06 6.49
CA SER A 45 9.54 11.17 5.41
C SER A 45 10.24 11.35 4.07
N LEU A 46 9.75 10.70 3.01
CA LEU A 46 10.30 10.90 1.66
C LEU A 46 10.15 12.36 1.20
N ASP A 47 9.10 13.04 1.64
CA ASP A 47 8.81 14.44 1.29
C ASP A 47 9.79 15.44 1.92
N ASP A 48 10.51 15.03 2.97
CA ASP A 48 11.53 15.86 3.64
C ASP A 48 12.89 15.81 2.92
N LEU A 49 13.04 14.95 1.90
CA LEU A 49 14.26 14.85 1.11
C LEU A 49 14.39 16.01 0.11
N PRO A 50 15.63 16.41 -0.25
CA PRO A 50 15.84 17.49 -1.21
C PRO A 50 15.20 17.19 -2.57
N PRO A 51 14.60 18.20 -3.23
CA PRO A 51 13.92 18.01 -4.50
C PRO A 51 14.92 17.59 -5.59
N ARG A 52 14.51 16.61 -6.40
CA ARG A 52 15.31 16.12 -7.52
C ARG A 52 14.94 16.87 -8.80
N HIS A 53 15.95 17.40 -9.49
CA HIS A 53 15.73 17.98 -10.82
C HIS A 53 15.52 16.86 -11.84
N MET A 54 14.34 16.83 -12.46
CA MET A 54 14.04 15.89 -13.53
C MET A 54 14.28 16.49 -14.91
N LEU A 55 14.84 15.68 -15.81
CA LEU A 55 14.89 15.99 -17.23
C LEU A 55 13.58 15.55 -17.89
N VAL A 56 12.93 16.48 -18.59
CA VAL A 56 11.76 16.14 -19.41
C VAL A 56 12.28 15.42 -20.67
N PRO A 57 11.92 14.14 -20.89
CA PRO A 57 12.37 13.42 -22.06
C PRO A 57 11.76 14.01 -23.33
N GLN A 58 12.50 13.95 -24.44
CA GLN A 58 11.96 14.32 -25.74
C GLN A 58 10.87 13.33 -26.17
N HIS A 59 9.84 13.85 -26.85
CA HIS A 59 8.69 13.06 -27.30
C HIS A 59 9.09 11.82 -28.12
N SER A 60 10.05 11.96 -29.04
CA SER A 60 10.56 10.85 -29.86
C SER A 60 11.09 9.69 -29.01
N SER A 61 11.87 10.00 -27.97
CA SER A 61 12.40 9.00 -27.04
C SER A 61 11.29 8.30 -26.25
N VAL A 62 10.24 9.03 -25.85
CA VAL A 62 9.08 8.46 -25.16
C VAL A 62 8.33 7.47 -26.07
N VAL A 63 8.13 7.82 -27.34
CA VAL A 63 7.43 6.94 -28.30
C VAL A 63 8.22 5.65 -28.56
N VAL A 64 9.55 5.72 -28.60
CA VAL A 64 10.40 4.53 -28.71
C VAL A 64 10.22 3.63 -27.48
N ALA A 65 10.35 4.19 -26.28
CA ALA A 65 10.17 3.43 -25.04
C ALA A 65 8.76 2.81 -24.93
N GLN A 66 7.71 3.54 -25.29
CA GLN A 66 6.34 3.03 -25.31
C GLN A 66 6.22 1.76 -26.17
N ARG A 67 6.83 1.76 -27.37
CA ARG A 67 6.81 0.58 -28.25
C ARG A 67 7.61 -0.59 -27.67
N GLU A 68 8.78 -0.30 -27.08
CA GLU A 68 9.62 -1.33 -26.45
C GLU A 68 8.92 -2.01 -25.28
N PHE A 69 8.18 -1.25 -24.47
CA PHE A 69 7.40 -1.77 -23.34
C PHE A 69 5.99 -2.24 -23.73
N GLY A 70 5.66 -2.28 -25.01
CA GLY A 70 4.41 -2.87 -25.51
C GLY A 70 3.16 -2.00 -25.35
N TYR A 71 3.30 -0.70 -25.07
CA TYR A 71 2.16 0.22 -25.00
C TYR A 71 1.48 0.36 -26.36
N THR A 72 0.17 0.24 -26.37
CA THR A 72 -0.66 0.44 -27.57
C THR A 72 -1.34 1.80 -27.56
N SER A 73 -1.68 2.32 -28.75
CA SER A 73 -2.45 3.57 -28.86
C SER A 73 -3.84 3.45 -28.21
N GLU A 74 -4.40 2.25 -28.16
CA GLU A 74 -5.67 1.96 -27.51
C GLU A 74 -5.55 2.10 -25.99
N GLU A 75 -4.57 1.45 -25.35
CA GLU A 75 -4.34 1.58 -23.91
C GLU A 75 -4.03 3.02 -23.50
N LEU A 76 -3.21 3.74 -24.28
CA LEU A 76 -2.91 5.13 -23.99
C LEU A 76 -4.17 6.01 -24.03
N ARG A 77 -5.09 5.75 -24.97
CA ARG A 77 -6.31 6.54 -25.14
C ARG A 77 -7.43 6.16 -24.19
N LEU A 78 -7.62 4.86 -23.96
CA LEU A 78 -8.74 4.30 -23.20
C LEU A 78 -8.42 4.14 -21.71
N ILE A 79 -7.16 3.92 -21.34
CA ILE A 79 -6.74 3.68 -19.95
C ILE A 79 -6.00 4.91 -19.39
N LEU A 80 -4.84 5.22 -19.96
CA LEU A 80 -3.93 6.21 -19.37
C LEU A 80 -4.48 7.64 -19.44
N ALA A 81 -5.02 8.06 -20.59
CA ALA A 81 -5.51 9.43 -20.76
C ALA A 81 -6.71 9.77 -19.85
N PRO A 82 -7.70 8.88 -19.63
CA PRO A 82 -8.74 9.09 -18.62
C PRO A 82 -8.20 9.18 -17.19
N MET A 83 -7.28 8.30 -16.78
CA MET A 83 -6.66 8.34 -15.46
C MET A 83 -5.95 9.67 -15.23
N ALA A 84 -5.18 10.14 -16.22
CA ALA A 84 -4.47 11.41 -16.13
C ALA A 84 -5.41 12.63 -16.03
N ARG A 85 -6.62 12.56 -16.62
CA ARG A 85 -7.59 13.67 -16.58
C ARG A 85 -8.50 13.66 -15.36
N THR A 86 -8.85 12.47 -14.87
CA THR A 86 -9.92 12.31 -13.87
C THR A 86 -9.45 11.73 -12.54
N ALA A 87 -8.21 11.26 -12.46
CA ALA A 87 -7.65 10.53 -11.33
C ALA A 87 -8.43 9.26 -10.95
N ILE A 88 -9.25 8.74 -11.87
CA ILE A 88 -10.08 7.55 -11.67
C ILE A 88 -9.77 6.55 -12.80
N GLU A 89 -9.74 5.27 -12.46
CA GLU A 89 -9.62 4.19 -13.45
C GLU A 89 -10.86 4.17 -14.37
N PRO A 90 -10.68 4.05 -15.70
CA PRO A 90 -11.80 4.06 -16.61
C PRO A 90 -12.70 2.84 -16.44
N ILE A 91 -14.00 3.07 -16.51
CA ILE A 91 -15.01 2.02 -16.40
C ILE A 91 -15.30 1.44 -17.79
N GLY A 92 -15.15 0.12 -17.92
CA GLY A 92 -15.56 -0.66 -19.09
C GLY A 92 -16.86 -1.41 -18.88
N SER A 93 -17.33 -2.08 -19.93
CA SER A 93 -18.47 -3.00 -19.86
C SER A 93 -18.21 -4.23 -20.74
N MET A 94 -19.01 -5.29 -20.55
CA MET A 94 -18.83 -6.62 -21.14
C MET A 94 -17.63 -7.39 -20.58
N GLY A 95 -17.64 -8.72 -20.73
CA GLY A 95 -16.51 -9.57 -20.37
C GLY A 95 -15.38 -9.45 -21.38
N SER A 96 -14.17 -9.88 -20.99
CA SER A 96 -13.04 -9.98 -21.91
C SER A 96 -13.25 -11.14 -22.89
N ASP A 97 -13.30 -10.85 -24.20
CA ASP A 97 -13.32 -11.88 -25.26
C ASP A 97 -11.91 -12.40 -25.60
N THR A 98 -10.91 -11.82 -24.95
CA THR A 98 -9.52 -11.99 -25.30
C THR A 98 -9.01 -13.36 -24.82
N PRO A 99 -8.24 -14.11 -25.63
CA PRO A 99 -7.63 -15.35 -25.17
C PRO A 99 -6.80 -15.12 -23.91
N ILE A 100 -6.84 -16.07 -22.97
CA ILE A 100 -5.91 -16.07 -21.83
C ILE A 100 -4.47 -15.96 -22.34
N ALA A 101 -3.60 -15.29 -21.59
CA ALA A 101 -2.31 -14.83 -22.09
C ALA A 101 -1.48 -15.93 -22.77
N VAL A 102 -1.45 -17.13 -22.19
CA VAL A 102 -0.71 -18.31 -22.70
C VAL A 102 -1.22 -18.83 -24.06
N LEU A 103 -2.47 -18.58 -24.42
CA LEU A 103 -3.07 -19.00 -25.70
C LEU A 103 -3.09 -17.86 -26.74
N SER A 104 -2.63 -16.66 -26.38
CA SER A 104 -2.64 -15.50 -27.27
C SER A 104 -1.66 -15.68 -28.42
N LYS A 105 -2.12 -15.43 -29.65
CA LYS A 105 -1.25 -15.33 -30.84
C LYS A 105 -0.52 -13.98 -30.93
N ARG A 106 -0.92 -13.01 -30.11
CA ARG A 106 -0.29 -11.70 -29.98
C ARG A 106 0.62 -11.67 -28.75
N PRO A 107 1.73 -10.91 -28.78
CA PRO A 107 2.55 -10.68 -27.59
C PRO A 107 1.69 -10.19 -26.41
N ARG A 108 1.96 -10.71 -25.23
CA ARG A 108 1.29 -10.36 -23.96
C ARG A 108 2.32 -9.92 -22.96
N LEU A 109 1.94 -8.98 -22.10
CA LEU A 109 2.83 -8.49 -21.07
C LEU A 109 2.84 -9.45 -19.89
N LEU A 110 3.92 -9.43 -19.11
CA LEU A 110 4.10 -10.38 -18.00
C LEU A 110 2.93 -10.35 -17.00
N PHE A 111 2.37 -9.17 -16.76
CA PHE A 111 1.25 -8.99 -15.84
C PHE A 111 -0.06 -9.65 -16.32
N ASP A 112 -0.24 -9.92 -17.62
CA ASP A 112 -1.43 -10.63 -18.14
C ASP A 112 -1.48 -12.11 -17.70
N TYR A 113 -0.35 -12.64 -17.19
CA TYR A 113 -0.26 -14.02 -16.69
C TYR A 113 -0.62 -14.14 -15.21
N PHE A 114 -0.72 -13.01 -14.49
CA PHE A 114 -1.07 -12.99 -13.08
C PHE A 114 -2.53 -12.58 -12.94
N THR A 115 -3.30 -13.40 -12.21
CA THR A 115 -4.70 -13.10 -11.91
C THR A 115 -4.83 -12.63 -10.47
N GLN A 116 -5.61 -11.57 -10.24
CA GLN A 116 -5.87 -11.09 -8.89
C GLN A 116 -6.76 -12.10 -8.16
N LEU A 117 -6.28 -12.59 -7.02
CA LEU A 117 -7.09 -13.41 -6.14
C LEU A 117 -8.09 -12.53 -5.38
N PHE A 118 -9.26 -13.08 -5.09
CA PHE A 118 -10.27 -12.40 -4.30
C PHE A 118 -10.86 -13.35 -3.26
N ALA A 119 -11.29 -12.76 -2.15
CA ALA A 119 -11.89 -13.50 -1.05
C ALA A 119 -13.31 -13.91 -1.40
N GLN A 120 -13.66 -15.16 -1.12
CA GLN A 120 -15.01 -15.69 -1.27
C GLN A 120 -15.31 -16.61 -0.09
N VAL A 121 -16.48 -16.46 0.51
CA VAL A 121 -17.02 -17.32 1.60
C VAL A 121 -16.22 -17.29 2.90
N THR A 122 -14.92 -17.58 2.86
CA THR A 122 -14.03 -17.73 4.03
C THR A 122 -13.78 -16.43 4.77
N ASN A 123 -13.74 -15.31 4.05
CA ASN A 123 -13.56 -13.97 4.60
C ASN A 123 -14.25 -12.95 3.67
N PRO A 124 -14.96 -11.96 4.22
CA PRO A 124 -15.60 -10.93 3.40
C PRO A 124 -14.56 -9.97 2.80
N PRO A 125 -14.76 -9.49 1.56
CA PRO A 125 -13.96 -8.39 1.02
C PRO A 125 -14.28 -7.08 1.76
N LEU A 126 -13.31 -6.16 1.84
CA LEU A 126 -13.49 -4.83 2.39
C LEU A 126 -14.03 -3.86 1.33
N ASP A 127 -14.89 -2.93 1.73
CA ASP A 127 -15.30 -1.82 0.87
C ASP A 127 -14.22 -0.72 0.91
N ALA A 128 -13.38 -0.63 -0.12
CA ALA A 128 -12.26 0.30 -0.16
C ALA A 128 -12.64 1.79 -0.07
N ILE A 129 -13.91 2.14 -0.30
CA ILE A 129 -14.40 3.53 -0.21
C ILE A 129 -15.03 3.77 1.16
N ARG A 130 -15.92 2.87 1.62
CA ARG A 130 -16.64 3.06 2.89
C ARG A 130 -15.79 2.72 4.11
N GLU A 131 -14.81 1.85 3.95
CA GLU A 131 -13.92 1.37 5.00
C GLU A 131 -12.49 1.91 4.81
N GLU A 132 -12.31 3.01 4.07
CA GLU A 132 -10.99 3.62 3.82
C GLU A 132 -10.23 3.90 5.13
N LEU A 133 -10.94 4.33 6.18
CA LEU A 133 -10.38 4.65 7.50
C LEU A 133 -9.67 3.48 8.21
N VAL A 134 -9.98 2.23 7.83
CA VAL A 134 -9.33 1.02 8.40
C VAL A 134 -8.32 0.41 7.43
N THR A 135 -8.08 1.04 6.28
CA THR A 135 -7.09 0.64 5.28
C THR A 135 -5.95 1.64 5.21
N SER A 136 -4.75 1.19 4.84
CA SER A 136 -3.60 2.07 4.63
C SER A 136 -2.72 1.52 3.53
N MET A 137 -2.20 2.42 2.68
CA MET A 137 -1.18 2.14 1.67
C MET A 137 0.23 2.51 2.16
N GLY A 138 0.37 2.85 3.44
CA GLY A 138 1.64 3.20 4.07
C GLY A 138 2.66 2.07 3.93
N ALA A 139 3.89 2.43 3.63
CA ALA A 139 5.01 1.51 3.54
C ALA A 139 6.24 2.14 4.19
N THR A 140 7.25 1.32 4.45
CA THR A 140 8.57 1.81 4.86
C THR A 140 9.66 1.12 4.04
N ILE A 141 10.77 1.82 3.84
CA ILE A 141 11.92 1.35 3.08
C ILE A 141 13.14 1.42 3.98
N GLY A 142 13.79 0.28 4.21
CA GLY A 142 15.00 0.22 5.01
C GLY A 142 15.23 -1.18 5.60
N PRO A 143 16.30 -1.36 6.39
CA PRO A 143 16.54 -2.61 7.07
C PRO A 143 15.43 -2.89 8.10
N GLU A 144 15.02 -4.15 8.20
CA GLU A 144 14.15 -4.63 9.26
C GLU A 144 14.99 -5.10 10.45
N GLY A 145 14.62 -4.67 11.65
CA GLY A 145 15.27 -5.10 12.89
C GLY A 145 14.69 -6.39 13.45
N ASN A 146 15.32 -6.93 14.50
CA ASN A 146 14.78 -8.07 15.24
C ASN A 146 13.51 -7.67 16.01
N LEU A 147 12.37 -8.29 15.69
CA LEU A 147 11.08 -8.02 16.33
C LEU A 147 11.06 -8.35 17.83
N LEU A 148 11.88 -9.31 18.28
CA LEU A 148 11.98 -9.70 19.69
C LEU A 148 12.92 -8.81 20.50
N SER A 149 13.62 -7.88 19.85
CA SER A 149 14.60 -7.00 20.48
C SER A 149 14.55 -5.61 19.83
N PRO A 150 13.47 -4.84 20.05
CA PRO A 150 13.29 -3.54 19.43
C PRO A 150 14.32 -2.53 19.95
N THR A 151 14.89 -1.75 19.04
CA THR A 151 15.83 -0.66 19.35
C THR A 151 15.48 0.56 18.52
N SER A 152 16.09 1.72 18.82
CA SER A 152 15.92 2.91 17.98
C SER A 152 16.28 2.68 16.50
N LYS A 153 17.22 1.77 16.22
CA LYS A 153 17.62 1.41 14.86
C LYS A 153 16.53 0.66 14.09
N SER A 154 15.58 0.01 14.78
CA SER A 154 14.49 -0.74 14.15
C SER A 154 13.55 0.14 13.32
N VAL A 155 13.52 1.44 13.59
CA VAL A 155 12.70 2.43 12.87
C VAL A 155 13.54 3.39 12.02
N ARG A 156 14.81 3.06 11.77
CA ARG A 156 15.68 3.81 10.85
C ARG A 156 15.33 3.48 9.41
N GLN A 157 14.22 4.04 8.95
CA GLN A 157 13.58 3.74 7.68
C GLN A 157 13.11 5.03 7.01
N ILE A 158 12.84 4.94 5.71
CA ILE A 158 12.20 6.00 4.93
C ILE A 158 10.72 5.67 4.81
N HIS A 159 9.85 6.61 5.15
CA HIS A 159 8.42 6.51 5.00
C HIS A 159 7.96 7.29 3.76
N PRO A 160 7.68 6.61 2.64
CA PRO A 160 7.08 7.25 1.48
C PRO A 160 5.61 7.61 1.68
N THR A 161 5.20 8.72 1.06
CA THR A 161 3.81 9.16 1.03
C THR A 161 3.05 8.43 -0.09
N PRO A 162 2.06 7.57 0.22
CA PRO A 162 1.23 6.90 -0.78
C PRO A 162 0.14 7.84 -1.31
N PRO A 163 -0.48 7.57 -2.48
CA PRO A 163 -0.05 6.63 -3.52
C PRO A 163 1.07 7.20 -4.40
N HIS A 164 1.53 8.41 -4.09
CA HIS A 164 2.36 9.22 -4.97
C HIS A 164 3.84 9.07 -4.62
N TYR A 165 4.47 8.07 -5.23
CA TYR A 165 5.88 8.19 -5.60
C TYR A 165 5.96 9.07 -6.85
N SER A 166 5.41 10.28 -6.76
CA SER A 166 5.46 11.20 -7.87
C SER A 166 6.88 11.66 -8.02
N THR A 167 7.36 11.62 -9.26
CA THR A 167 8.64 12.23 -9.58
C THR A 167 8.49 13.73 -9.86
N THR A 168 7.26 14.26 -9.97
CA THR A 168 6.95 15.69 -10.20
C THR A 168 7.20 16.58 -9.01
#